data_AF-A0A2E6P8B5-F1
#
_entry.id   AF-A0A2E6P8B5-F1
#
_cell.length_a   1.000
_cell.length_b   1.000
_cell.length_c   1.000
_cell.angle_alpha   90.00
_cell.angle_beta   90.00
_cell.angle_gamma   90.00
#
_symmetry.space_group_name_H-M   'P 1'
#
loop_
_entity.id
_entity.type
_entity.pdbx_description
1 polymer ?
#
loop_
_entity_poly.entity_id
_entity_poly.type
_entity_poly.pdbx_seq_one_letter_code
_entity_poly.pdbx_strand_id
1 'polypeptide(L)'
;MTEWWLQWWIGLFLVVSGFSMGRMGPAFSRSKIGYPLALFGLGLVFFSTEEGLISNEQIASEAMRQTLYWAVPGLLGCYIVAKGSPIYNVTRPTTLAIGWAILLFSWYVLLTHYDLPGSDVESSVITIAGLIIVFIAHIFTIRLVETLPRSDETIPPLSEIEKTYVANVLNRHLGDRGD
;
A
#
# COMPACT_ATOMS: atom_id res chain seq x y z
N MET A 1 -18.58 -15.88 -8.80
CA MET A 1 -17.62 -15.37 -7.79
C MET A 1 -18.23 -15.64 -6.44
N THR A 2 -17.76 -16.67 -5.73
CA THR A 2 -18.31 -17.07 -4.42
C THR A 2 -18.12 -15.95 -3.40
N GLU A 3 -19.10 -15.73 -2.52
CA GLU A 3 -19.07 -14.67 -1.49
C GLU A 3 -17.83 -14.75 -0.60
N TRP A 4 -17.25 -15.95 -0.49
CA TRP A 4 -15.99 -16.21 0.19
C TRP A 4 -14.78 -15.46 -0.35
N TRP A 5 -14.62 -15.34 -1.67
CA TRP A 5 -13.47 -14.66 -2.27
C TRP A 5 -13.42 -13.19 -1.83
N LEU A 6 -14.59 -12.55 -1.81
CA LEU A 6 -14.73 -11.18 -1.33
C LEU A 6 -14.42 -11.08 0.18
N GLN A 7 -14.93 -12.02 0.98
CA GLN A 7 -14.66 -12.09 2.42
C GLN A 7 -13.16 -12.24 2.71
N TRP A 8 -12.44 -13.04 1.92
CA TRP A 8 -11.00 -13.25 2.08
C TRP A 8 -10.20 -11.98 1.81
N TRP A 9 -10.48 -11.29 0.70
CA TRP A 9 -9.80 -10.03 0.37
C TRP A 9 -10.15 -8.90 1.34
N ILE A 10 -11.41 -8.81 1.78
CA ILE A 10 -11.84 -7.86 2.81
C ILE A 10 -11.12 -8.16 4.13
N GLY A 11 -11.05 -9.44 4.53
CA GLY A 11 -10.36 -9.87 5.74
C GLY A 11 -8.86 -9.50 5.70
N LEU A 12 -8.18 -9.81 4.59
CA LEU A 12 -6.77 -9.48 4.40
C LEU A 12 -6.52 -7.96 4.38
N PHE A 13 -7.39 -7.20 3.71
CA PHE A 13 -7.36 -5.74 3.72
C PHE A 13 -7.52 -5.17 5.14
N LEU A 14 -8.43 -5.71 5.93
CA LEU A 14 -8.67 -5.29 7.32
C LEU A 14 -7.50 -5.65 8.24
N VAL A 15 -6.86 -6.81 8.04
CA VAL A 15 -5.63 -7.19 8.77
C VAL A 15 -4.52 -6.17 8.50
N VAL A 16 -4.24 -5.88 7.24
CA VAL A 16 -3.18 -4.94 6.84
C VAL A 16 -3.49 -3.52 7.34
N SER A 17 -4.72 -3.06 7.16
CA SER A 17 -5.17 -1.74 7.62
C SER A 17 -5.12 -1.62 9.14
N GLY A 18 -5.59 -2.64 9.86
CA GLY A 18 -5.57 -2.70 11.32
C GLY A 18 -4.15 -2.68 11.89
N PHE A 19 -3.21 -3.45 11.32
CA PHE A 19 -1.79 -3.40 11.71
C PHE A 19 -1.13 -2.05 11.39
N SER A 20 -1.50 -1.42 10.27
CA SER A 20 -1.02 -0.09 9.90
C SER A 20 -1.53 1.00 10.83
N MET A 21 -2.78 0.89 11.30
CA MET A 21 -3.34 1.80 12.30
C MET A 21 -2.80 1.53 13.71
N GLY A 22 -2.60 0.26 14.08
CA GLY A 22 -2.10 -0.14 15.40
C GLY A 22 -0.65 0.24 15.68
N ARG A 23 0.16 0.43 14.62
CA ARG A 23 1.52 0.98 14.73
C ARG A 23 1.56 2.51 14.79
N MET A 24 0.44 3.20 14.59
CA MET A 24 0.41 4.65 14.78
C MET A 24 0.51 4.97 16.27
N GLY A 25 1.36 5.93 16.63
CA GLY A 25 1.61 6.28 18.02
C GLY A 25 0.36 6.74 18.79
N PRO A 26 0.43 6.79 20.13
CA PRO A 26 -0.72 7.07 21.00
C PRO A 26 -1.36 8.45 20.80
N ALA A 27 -0.67 9.37 20.10
CA ALA A 27 -1.20 10.67 19.69
C ALA A 27 -2.39 10.56 18.71
N PHE A 28 -2.55 9.43 18.01
CA PHE A 28 -3.65 9.23 17.07
C PHE A 28 -4.77 8.42 17.74
N SER A 29 -5.94 9.03 17.91
CA SER A 29 -7.14 8.39 18.48
C SER A 29 -7.53 7.08 17.79
N ARG A 30 -7.30 7.00 16.47
CA ARG A 30 -7.55 5.83 15.62
C ARG A 30 -6.64 4.62 15.87
N SER A 31 -5.50 4.80 16.57
CA SER A 31 -4.59 3.69 16.92
C SER A 31 -5.25 2.66 17.86
N LYS A 32 -6.17 3.11 18.73
CA LYS A 32 -6.89 2.28 19.70
C LYS A 32 -7.75 1.19 19.04
N ILE A 33 -8.21 1.43 17.81
CA ILE A 33 -9.06 0.52 17.04
C ILE A 33 -8.23 -0.37 16.11
N GLY A 34 -6.95 -0.06 15.88
CA GLY A 34 -6.11 -0.77 14.92
C GLY A 34 -5.97 -2.27 15.18
N TYR A 35 -5.55 -2.66 16.39
CA TYR A 35 -5.41 -4.08 16.72
C TYR A 35 -6.75 -4.84 16.77
N PRO A 36 -7.84 -4.29 17.35
CA PRO A 36 -9.17 -4.90 17.23
C PRO A 36 -9.63 -5.09 15.78
N LEU A 37 -9.36 -4.13 14.90
CA LEU A 37 -9.70 -4.21 13.48
C LEU A 37 -8.89 -5.30 12.77
N ALA A 38 -7.61 -5.44 13.12
CA ALA A 38 -6.76 -6.51 12.59
C ALA A 38 -7.24 -7.90 13.04
N LEU A 39 -7.64 -8.05 14.30
CA LEU A 39 -8.23 -9.28 14.85
C LEU A 39 -9.55 -9.62 14.17
N PHE A 40 -10.40 -8.63 13.90
CA PHE A 40 -11.64 -8.82 13.17
C PHE A 40 -11.39 -9.27 11.73
N GLY A 41 -10.44 -8.65 11.02
CA GLY A 41 -10.01 -9.09 9.69
C GLY A 41 -9.48 -10.52 9.70
N LEU A 42 -8.71 -10.88 10.73
CA LEU A 42 -8.20 -12.24 10.91
C LEU A 42 -9.34 -13.24 11.14
N GLY A 43 -10.34 -12.87 11.95
CA GLY A 43 -11.55 -13.66 12.13
C GLY A 43 -12.28 -13.92 10.81
N LEU A 44 -12.43 -12.90 9.95
CA LEU A 44 -13.05 -13.05 8.63
C LEU A 44 -12.26 -14.00 7.70
N VAL A 45 -10.92 -14.03 7.80
CA VAL A 45 -10.09 -14.95 7.02
C VAL A 45 -10.24 -16.40 7.50
N PHE A 46 -10.27 -16.62 8.82
CA PHE A 46 -10.28 -17.97 9.40
C PHE A 46 -11.68 -18.60 9.52
N PHE A 47 -12.71 -17.79 9.78
CA PHE A 47 -14.09 -18.26 9.91
C PHE A 47 -14.85 -18.08 8.60
N SER A 48 -14.50 -18.88 7.60
CA SER A 48 -15.30 -19.03 6.38
C SER A 48 -16.49 -19.96 6.63
N THR A 49 -17.67 -19.57 6.14
CA THR A 49 -18.94 -20.26 6.35
C THR A 49 -19.20 -21.43 5.40
N GLU A 50 -18.50 -21.53 4.27
CA GLU A 50 -18.92 -22.46 3.19
C GLU A 50 -18.05 -23.71 3.06
N GLU A 51 -16.73 -23.62 3.24
CA GLU A 51 -15.80 -24.73 3.02
C GLU A 51 -14.78 -24.82 4.15
N GLY A 52 -14.54 -26.03 4.66
CA GLY A 52 -13.70 -26.26 5.84
C GLY A 52 -12.25 -25.78 5.67
N LEU A 53 -11.54 -25.64 6.80
CA LEU A 53 -10.19 -25.06 6.88
C LEU A 53 -9.18 -25.63 5.86
N ILE A 54 -9.28 -26.94 5.58
CA ILE A 54 -8.39 -27.66 4.64
C ILE A 54 -8.66 -27.26 3.18
N SER A 55 -9.92 -27.08 2.80
CA SER A 55 -10.29 -26.60 1.45
C SER A 55 -9.78 -25.17 1.24
N ASN A 56 -9.97 -24.31 2.25
CA ASN A 56 -9.54 -22.92 2.20
C ASN A 56 -8.01 -22.79 2.14
N GLU A 57 -7.27 -23.62 2.89
CA GLU A 57 -5.81 -23.66 2.83
C GLU A 57 -5.33 -24.09 1.44
N GLN A 58 -5.96 -25.10 0.86
CA GLN A 58 -5.59 -25.60 -0.47
C GLN A 58 -5.87 -24.55 -1.55
N ILE A 59 -7.02 -23.87 -1.49
CA ILE A 59 -7.38 -22.78 -2.41
C ILE A 59 -6.43 -21.59 -2.23
N ALA A 60 -6.15 -21.18 -0.98
CA ALA A 60 -5.23 -20.08 -0.70
C ALA A 60 -3.79 -20.39 -1.13
N SER A 61 -3.33 -21.63 -0.92
CA SER A 61 -2.02 -22.11 -1.35
C SER A 61 -1.90 -22.15 -2.87
N GLU A 62 -2.94 -22.62 -3.56
CA GLU A 62 -3.01 -22.58 -5.02
C GLU A 62 -2.99 -21.14 -5.56
N ALA A 63 -3.82 -20.26 -5.00
CA ALA A 63 -3.88 -18.85 -5.38
C ALA A 63 -2.54 -18.14 -5.12
N MET A 64 -1.88 -18.43 -3.99
CA MET A 64 -0.56 -17.88 -3.67
C MET A 64 0.51 -18.39 -4.65
N ARG A 65 0.48 -19.69 -4.99
CA ARG A 65 1.40 -20.29 -5.96
C ARG A 65 1.22 -19.67 -7.35
N GLN A 66 -0.02 -19.55 -7.83
CA GLN A 66 -0.35 -18.91 -9.10
C GLN A 66 0.08 -17.44 -9.12
N THR A 67 -0.13 -16.72 -8.01
CA THR A 67 0.30 -15.33 -7.88
C THR A 67 1.82 -15.19 -7.93
N LEU A 68 2.55 -16.05 -7.23
CA LEU A 68 4.02 -16.02 -7.18
C LEU A 68 4.66 -16.18 -8.56
N TYR A 69 4.10 -17.02 -9.43
CA TYR A 69 4.66 -17.30 -10.76
C TYR A 69 4.79 -16.05 -11.64
N TRP A 70 3.85 -15.12 -11.55
CA TRP A 70 3.94 -13.86 -12.32
C TRP A 70 4.43 -12.69 -11.46
N ALA A 71 4.10 -12.64 -10.15
CA ALA A 71 4.43 -11.52 -9.29
C ALA A 71 5.94 -11.41 -9.02
N VAL A 72 6.64 -12.53 -8.83
CA VAL A 72 8.09 -12.55 -8.59
C VAL A 72 8.87 -11.96 -9.78
N PRO A 73 8.70 -12.45 -11.02
CA PRO A 73 9.37 -11.83 -12.17
C PRO A 73 8.85 -10.40 -12.42
N GLY A 74 7.58 -10.10 -12.13
CA GLY A 74 7.02 -8.75 -12.27
C GLY A 74 7.69 -7.72 -11.37
N LEU A 75 7.85 -8.04 -10.08
CA LEU A 75 8.57 -7.20 -9.12
C LEU A 75 10.04 -7.01 -9.51
N LEU A 76 10.69 -8.08 -9.96
CA LEU A 76 12.07 -8.02 -10.44
C LEU A 76 12.20 -7.13 -11.69
N GLY A 77 11.28 -7.27 -12.64
CA GLY A 77 11.18 -6.42 -13.84
C GLY A 77 11.02 -4.95 -13.46
N CYS A 78 10.05 -4.63 -12.60
CA CYS A 78 9.83 -3.28 -12.07
C CYS A 78 11.09 -2.69 -11.41
N TYR A 79 11.76 -3.46 -10.56
CA TYR A 79 13.00 -3.03 -9.91
C TYR A 79 14.10 -2.69 -10.93
N ILE A 80 14.29 -3.54 -11.94
CA ILE A 80 15.31 -3.33 -12.97
C ILE A 80 14.95 -2.14 -13.87
N VAL A 81 13.67 -1.97 -14.24
CA VAL A 81 13.19 -0.80 -14.99
C VAL A 81 13.44 0.47 -14.18
N ALA A 82 13.08 0.49 -12.90
CA ALA A 82 13.31 1.65 -12.02
C ALA A 82 14.81 1.99 -11.89
N LYS A 83 15.66 0.96 -11.78
CA LYS A 83 17.13 1.11 -11.73
C LYS A 83 17.73 1.59 -13.06
N GLY A 84 17.14 1.21 -14.20
CA GLY A 84 17.56 1.63 -15.54
C GLY A 84 17.00 2.98 -15.98
N SER A 85 15.96 3.46 -15.30
CA SER A 85 15.26 4.73 -15.57
C SER A 85 16.16 5.93 -15.23
N PRO A 86 16.16 6.99 -16.05
CA PRO A 86 17.01 8.16 -15.83
C PRO A 86 16.47 9.01 -14.68
N ILE A 87 17.18 9.06 -13.55
CA ILE A 87 16.86 9.99 -12.45
C ILE A 87 17.51 11.38 -12.71
N TYR A 88 18.58 11.45 -13.51
CA TYR A 88 19.28 12.69 -13.88
C TYR A 88 19.84 12.64 -15.31
N ASN A 89 18.98 12.36 -16.29
CA ASN A 89 19.31 12.41 -17.73
C ASN A 89 20.39 11.43 -18.23
N VAL A 90 20.80 10.45 -17.42
CA VAL A 90 21.65 9.33 -17.85
C VAL A 90 20.81 8.05 -17.85
N THR A 91 20.38 7.63 -19.03
CA THR A 91 19.66 6.37 -19.21
C THR A 91 20.65 5.21 -19.32
N ARG A 92 20.29 4.05 -18.76
CA ARG A 92 21.00 2.78 -19.03
C ARG A 92 20.10 1.91 -19.92
N PRO A 93 20.17 2.08 -21.26
CA PRO A 93 19.18 1.49 -22.17
C PRO A 93 19.18 -0.05 -22.14
N THR A 94 20.34 -0.67 -21.90
CA THR A 94 20.46 -2.12 -21.78
C THR A 94 19.75 -2.65 -20.53
N THR A 95 19.93 -1.98 -19.38
CA THR A 95 19.24 -2.31 -18.13
C THR A 95 17.73 -2.11 -18.27
N LEU A 96 17.31 -1.04 -18.94
CA LEU A 96 15.91 -0.77 -19.23
C LEU A 96 15.29 -1.86 -20.11
N ALA A 97 15.96 -2.25 -21.19
CA ALA A 97 15.50 -3.31 -22.09
C ALA A 97 15.35 -4.67 -21.39
N ILE A 98 16.32 -5.03 -20.53
CA ILE A 98 16.24 -6.26 -19.72
C ILE A 98 15.06 -6.20 -18.75
N GLY A 99 14.88 -5.06 -18.07
CA GLY A 99 13.76 -4.87 -17.14
C GLY A 99 12.41 -5.02 -17.83
N TRP A 100 12.25 -4.42 -19.01
CA TRP A 100 11.03 -4.56 -19.81
C TRP A 100 10.83 -5.98 -20.34
N ALA A 101 11.88 -6.68 -20.78
CA ALA A 101 11.77 -8.07 -21.22
C ALA A 101 11.27 -8.99 -20.09
N ILE A 102 11.80 -8.81 -18.88
CA ILE A 102 11.37 -9.56 -17.68
C ILE A 102 9.93 -9.20 -17.30
N LEU A 103 9.55 -7.92 -17.41
CA LEU A 103 8.19 -7.46 -17.13
C LEU A 103 7.17 -8.06 -18.12
N LEU A 104 7.50 -8.07 -19.41
CA LEU A 104 6.67 -8.69 -20.45
C LEU A 104 6.57 -10.20 -20.27
N PHE A 105 7.65 -10.86 -19.86
CA PHE A 105 7.61 -12.28 -19.49
C PHE A 105 6.69 -12.54 -18.29
N SER A 106 6.75 -11.72 -17.25
CA SER A 106 5.81 -11.77 -16.11
C SER A 106 4.36 -11.66 -16.58
N TRP A 107 4.06 -10.71 -17.48
CA TRP A 107 2.72 -10.55 -18.04
C TRP A 107 2.29 -11.73 -18.92
N TYR A 108 3.21 -12.30 -19.70
CA TYR A 108 2.94 -13.51 -20.47
C TYR A 108 2.55 -14.69 -19.56
N VAL A 109 3.30 -14.89 -18.46
CA VAL A 109 2.99 -15.93 -17.46
C VAL A 109 1.63 -15.66 -16.81
N LEU A 110 1.35 -14.42 -16.42
CA LEU A 110 0.04 -14.01 -15.89
C LEU A 110 -1.08 -14.38 -16.86
N LEU A 111 -0.95 -14.04 -18.14
CA LEU A 111 -2.02 -14.26 -19.13
C LEU A 111 -2.21 -15.74 -19.52
N THR A 112 -1.20 -16.59 -19.34
CA THR A 112 -1.24 -17.99 -19.80
C THR A 112 -1.49 -19.00 -18.69
N HIS A 113 -1.14 -18.67 -17.44
CA HIS A 113 -1.19 -19.61 -16.31
C HIS A 113 -2.15 -19.18 -15.20
N TYR A 114 -2.72 -17.98 -15.29
CA TYR A 114 -3.73 -17.53 -14.34
C TYR A 114 -5.11 -17.96 -14.84
N ASP A 115 -5.59 -19.10 -14.34
CA ASP A 115 -6.98 -19.50 -14.49
C ASP A 115 -7.84 -18.65 -13.56
N LEU A 116 -8.53 -17.66 -14.12
CA LEU A 116 -9.55 -16.88 -13.42
C LEU A 116 -10.65 -17.84 -12.93
N PRO A 117 -10.93 -17.93 -11.61
CA PRO A 117 -12.03 -18.74 -11.13
C PRO A 117 -13.36 -18.07 -11.53
N GLY A 118 -13.97 -18.58 -12.60
CA GLY A 118 -15.21 -18.05 -13.17
C GLY A 118 -14.94 -17.24 -14.44
N SER A 119 -15.21 -17.86 -15.57
CA SER A 119 -14.99 -17.37 -16.94
C SER A 119 -15.89 -16.19 -17.32
N ASP A 120 -15.71 -15.02 -16.71
CA ASP A 120 -16.22 -13.76 -17.25
C ASP A 120 -15.04 -12.80 -17.37
N VAL A 121 -14.36 -12.86 -18.53
CA VAL A 121 -13.34 -11.88 -18.93
C VAL A 121 -13.88 -10.46 -18.78
N GLU A 122 -15.18 -10.27 -19.04
CA GLU A 122 -15.92 -9.02 -18.81
C GLU A 122 -15.86 -8.56 -17.35
N SER A 123 -16.16 -9.44 -16.39
CA SER A 123 -16.12 -9.12 -14.95
C SER A 123 -14.70 -8.76 -14.50
N SER A 124 -13.70 -9.43 -15.06
CA SER A 124 -12.28 -9.16 -14.76
C SER A 124 -11.83 -7.80 -15.29
N VAL A 125 -12.21 -7.46 -16.53
CA VAL A 125 -11.94 -6.15 -17.15
C VAL A 125 -12.66 -5.04 -16.39
N ILE A 126 -13.92 -5.24 -15.99
CA ILE A 126 -14.69 -4.28 -15.18
C ILE A 126 -14.03 -4.07 -13.83
N THR A 127 -13.52 -5.14 -13.19
CA THR A 127 -12.82 -5.05 -11.90
C THR A 127 -11.52 -4.26 -12.02
N ILE A 128 -10.71 -4.53 -13.05
CA ILE A 128 -9.46 -3.80 -13.31
C ILE A 128 -9.77 -2.32 -13.61
N ALA A 129 -10.77 -2.05 -14.45
CA ALA A 129 -11.21 -0.70 -14.75
C ALA A 129 -11.70 0.02 -13.48
N GLY A 130 -12.47 -0.66 -12.63
CA GLY A 130 -12.94 -0.15 -11.34
C GLY A 130 -11.77 0.21 -10.41
N LEU A 131 -10.75 -0.64 -10.30
CA LEU A 131 -9.54 -0.37 -9.54
C LEU A 131 -8.79 0.86 -10.05
N ILE A 132 -8.64 1.00 -11.37
CA ILE A 132 -8.02 2.18 -12.00
C ILE A 132 -8.82 3.45 -11.68
N ILE A 133 -10.15 3.39 -11.80
CA ILE A 133 -11.03 4.53 -11.51
C ILE A 133 -10.92 4.93 -10.04
N VAL A 134 -10.96 3.97 -9.11
CA VAL A 134 -10.79 4.23 -7.67
C VAL A 134 -9.43 4.86 -7.40
N PHE A 135 -8.37 4.37 -8.04
CA PHE A 135 -7.02 4.92 -7.88
C PHE A 135 -6.93 6.37 -8.41
N ILE A 136 -7.51 6.65 -9.58
CA ILE A 136 -7.61 8.01 -10.13
C ILE A 136 -8.42 8.92 -9.20
N ALA A 137 -9.58 8.46 -8.74
CA ALA A 137 -10.42 9.20 -7.80
C ALA A 137 -9.65 9.50 -6.51
N HIS A 138 -8.88 8.54 -5.99
CA HIS A 138 -8.07 8.71 -4.80
C HIS A 138 -6.97 9.76 -4.99
N ILE A 139 -6.24 9.73 -6.11
CA ILE A 139 -5.25 10.77 -6.47
C ILE A 139 -5.94 12.14 -6.58
N PHE A 140 -7.12 12.19 -7.20
CA PHE A 140 -7.89 13.42 -7.34
C PHE A 140 -8.34 13.96 -5.98
N THR A 141 -8.82 13.10 -5.08
CA THR A 141 -9.18 13.47 -3.71
C THR A 141 -7.98 13.99 -2.94
N ILE A 142 -6.83 13.33 -3.02
CA ILE A 142 -5.59 13.80 -2.39
C ILE A 142 -5.24 15.20 -2.90
N ARG A 143 -5.20 15.40 -4.22
CA ARG A 143 -4.92 16.71 -4.80
C ARG A 143 -5.95 17.76 -4.38
N LEU A 144 -7.23 17.42 -4.35
CA LEU A 144 -8.29 18.33 -3.94
C LEU A 144 -8.09 18.75 -2.48
N VAL A 145 -7.83 17.79 -1.59
CA VAL A 145 -7.53 18.05 -0.16
C VAL A 145 -6.27 18.87 0.02
N GLU A 146 -5.23 18.64 -0.78
CA GLU A 146 -3.98 19.42 -0.75
C GLU A 146 -4.17 20.85 -1.29
N THR A 147 -5.06 21.05 -2.28
CA THR A 147 -5.37 22.38 -2.84
C THR A 147 -6.38 23.17 -2.03
N LEU A 148 -7.18 22.50 -1.20
CA LEU A 148 -8.05 23.20 -0.27
C LEU A 148 -7.17 23.98 0.71
N PRO A 149 -7.50 25.25 1.00
CA PRO A 149 -6.86 25.97 2.06
C PRO A 149 -6.99 25.12 3.32
N ARG A 150 -5.85 24.61 3.80
CA ARG A 150 -5.78 24.05 5.13
C ARG A 150 -6.28 25.19 6.02
N SER A 151 -7.33 24.95 6.80
CA SER A 151 -7.65 25.87 7.89
C SER A 151 -6.32 26.14 8.56
N ASP A 152 -5.86 27.39 8.52
CA ASP A 152 -4.78 27.83 9.39
C ASP A 152 -5.35 27.59 10.80
N GLU A 153 -5.18 26.38 11.29
CA GLU A 153 -5.08 26.12 12.71
C GLU A 153 -3.83 26.91 13.07
N THR A 154 -4.07 28.20 13.28
CA THR A 154 -3.09 29.20 13.64
C THR A 154 -2.55 28.67 14.94
N ILE A 155 -1.42 27.97 14.84
CA ILE A 155 -0.66 27.58 16.01
C ILE A 155 -0.45 28.91 16.73
N PRO A 156 -1.00 29.07 17.94
CA PRO A 156 -0.93 30.34 18.63
C PRO A 156 0.55 30.73 18.71
N PRO A 157 0.88 32.02 18.51
CA PRO A 157 2.27 32.46 18.57
C PRO A 157 2.88 31.98 19.90
N LEU A 158 4.16 31.59 19.86
CA LEU A 158 4.86 31.06 21.04
C LEU A 158 4.54 31.93 22.25
N SER A 159 4.14 31.29 23.33
CA SER A 159 3.97 31.97 24.61
C SER A 159 5.31 32.58 25.05
N GLU A 160 5.27 33.63 25.87
CA GLU A 160 6.49 34.27 26.37
C GLU A 160 7.42 33.29 27.12
N ILE A 161 6.83 32.25 27.74
CA ILE A 161 7.56 31.17 28.40
C ILE A 161 8.33 30.32 27.38
N GLU A 162 7.67 29.92 26.28
CA GLU A 162 8.31 29.14 25.21
C GLU A 162 9.39 29.95 24.48
N LYS A 163 9.14 31.25 24.22
CA LYS A 163 10.16 32.14 23.64
C LYS A 163 11.41 32.21 24.51
N THR A 164 11.24 32.38 25.82
CA THR A 164 12.34 32.45 26.77
C THR A 164 13.10 31.12 26.85
N TYR A 165 12.37 30.00 26.84
CA TYR A 165 12.96 28.67 26.82
C TYR A 165 13.78 28.43 25.54
N VAL A 166 13.21 28.74 24.37
CA VAL A 166 13.88 28.59 23.08
C VAL A 166 15.11 29.50 22.99
N ALA A 167 15.00 30.75 23.45
CA ALA A 167 16.13 31.68 23.50
C ALA A 167 17.26 31.16 24.40
N ASN A 168 16.95 30.59 25.56
CA ASN A 168 17.94 30.00 26.45
C ASN A 168 18.61 28.76 25.83
N VAL A 169 17.84 27.91 25.15
CA VAL A 169 18.38 26.75 24.45
C VAL A 169 19.28 27.20 23.28
N LEU A 170 18.87 28.18 22.48
CA LEU A 170 19.70 28.71 21.40
C LEU A 170 20.99 29.33 21.94
N ASN A 171 20.90 30.19 22.96
CA ASN A 171 22.08 30.82 23.56
C ASN A 171 23.05 29.79 24.13
N ARG A 172 22.54 28.71 24.72
CA ARG A 172 23.36 27.62 25.24
C ARG A 172 24.08 26.82 24.15
N HIS A 173 23.52 26.69 22.95
CA HIS A 173 24.11 25.90 21.87
C HIS A 173 24.88 26.75 20.83
N LEU A 174 24.59 28.06 20.74
CA LEU A 174 25.24 28.98 19.83
C LEU A 174 26.29 29.87 20.53
N GLY A 175 26.17 30.11 21.83
CA GLY A 175 27.14 30.87 22.62
C GLY A 175 28.49 30.16 22.81
N ASP A 176 28.57 28.85 22.57
CA ASP A 176 29.80 28.04 22.70
C ASP A 176 30.66 28.00 21.41
N ARG A 177 30.30 28.81 20.40
CA ARG A 177 31.01 28.91 19.11
C ARG A 177 31.61 30.30 18.85
N GLY A 178 31.69 31.12 19.89
CA GLY A 178 32.00 32.54 19.80
C GLY A 178 33.33 33.00 20.40
N ASP A 179 34.25 32.09 20.75
CA ASP A 179 35.63 32.40 21.18
C ASP A 179 36.67 31.68 20.30
#